data_AF-A0A7Y3EPG1-F1
#
_entry.id   AF-A0A7Y3EPG1-F1
#
_cell.length_a   1.000
_cell.length_b   1.000
_cell.length_c   1.000
_cell.angle_alpha   90.00
_cell.angle_beta   90.00
_cell.angle_gamma   90.00
#
_symmetry.space_group_name_H-M   'P 1'
#
loop_
_entity.id
_entity.type
_entity.pdbx_description
1 polymer ?
#
loop_
_entity_poly.entity_id
_entity_poly.type
_entity_poly.pdbx_seq_one_letter_code
_entity_poly.pdbx_strand_id
1 'polypeptide(L)'
;MRWTYPILVLYTLALFYLEYAYGQDYLRYYVTDIDGEVLLYGINTTVSTILLVLTAYNFYLCFDALKSEDSIKSYRVFYLLQTLIFLYLALDERFMLHERIGYVLGIHDSFPLLTIGLAELGVLFYFREVGVKGGKYAGQLFLIGLLFTAMVIIDAFAPSKGLFRLASEDLLKLWAVYFLFRYSLSHYRSRPQPVGE
;
A
#
# COMPACT_ATOMS: atom_id res chain seq x y z
N MET A 1 -12.26 -0.74 -13.77
CA MET A 1 -11.26 -1.73 -13.31
C MET A 1 -10.87 -2.79 -14.33
N ARG A 2 -11.62 -3.05 -15.43
CA ARG A 2 -11.18 -4.04 -16.44
C ARG A 2 -9.81 -3.70 -17.07
N TRP A 3 -9.51 -2.41 -17.23
CA TRP A 3 -8.27 -1.94 -17.85
C TRP A 3 -7.11 -1.67 -16.87
N THR A 4 -7.37 -1.57 -15.56
CA THR A 4 -6.31 -1.20 -14.60
C THR A 4 -5.24 -2.27 -14.47
N TYR A 5 -5.64 -3.55 -14.48
CA TYR A 5 -4.72 -4.68 -14.43
C TYR A 5 -3.80 -4.78 -15.66
N PRO A 6 -4.31 -4.82 -16.92
CA PRO A 6 -3.43 -4.91 -18.08
C PRO A 6 -2.51 -3.68 -18.22
N ILE A 7 -2.96 -2.49 -17.83
CA ILE A 7 -2.11 -1.29 -17.80
C ILE A 7 -0.95 -1.47 -16.80
N LEU A 8 -1.22 -1.97 -15.60
CA LEU A 8 -0.18 -2.24 -14.60
C LEU A 8 0.80 -3.32 -15.06
N VAL A 9 0.34 -4.35 -15.78
CA VAL A 9 1.21 -5.36 -16.38
C VAL A 9 2.12 -4.73 -17.44
N LEU A 10 1.58 -3.91 -18.34
CA LEU A 10 2.39 -3.22 -19.35
C LEU A 10 3.41 -2.26 -18.69
N TYR A 11 2.99 -1.55 -17.65
CA TYR A 11 3.87 -0.69 -16.86
C TYR A 11 5.01 -1.48 -16.18
N THR A 12 4.68 -2.63 -15.59
CA THR A 12 5.65 -3.59 -15.00
C THR A 12 6.70 -3.98 -16.04
N LEU A 13 6.26 -4.45 -17.22
CA LEU A 13 7.16 -4.86 -18.30
C LEU A 13 8.02 -3.70 -18.81
N ALA A 14 7.45 -2.50 -18.90
CA ALA A 14 8.19 -1.31 -19.32
C ALA A 14 9.31 -0.96 -18.32
N LEU A 15 9.05 -0.99 -17.00
CA LEU A 15 10.07 -0.70 -15.99
C LEU A 15 11.19 -1.75 -15.97
N PHE A 16 10.87 -3.04 -16.09
CA PHE A 16 11.90 -4.08 -16.25
C PHE A 16 12.73 -3.87 -17.52
N TYR A 17 12.09 -3.53 -18.64
CA TYR A 17 12.81 -3.24 -19.88
C TYR A 17 13.73 -2.02 -19.74
N LEU A 18 13.26 -0.95 -19.09
CA LEU A 18 14.06 0.26 -18.87
C LEU A 18 15.29 -0.03 -17.99
N GLU A 19 15.13 -0.79 -16.91
CA GLU A 19 16.27 -1.18 -16.07
C GLU A 19 17.26 -2.06 -16.84
N TYR A 20 16.75 -3.01 -17.64
CA TYR A 20 17.60 -3.86 -18.48
C TYR A 20 18.40 -3.07 -19.51
N ALA A 21 17.77 -2.11 -20.18
CA ALA A 21 18.36 -1.37 -21.28
C ALA A 21 19.27 -0.21 -20.83
N TYR A 22 18.91 0.48 -19.75
CA TYR A 22 19.55 1.74 -19.33
C TYR A 22 20.12 1.71 -17.91
N GLY A 23 19.87 0.64 -17.14
CA GLY A 23 20.34 0.49 -15.77
C GLY A 23 19.47 1.21 -14.73
N GLN A 24 19.85 1.06 -13.45
CA GLN A 24 19.08 1.55 -12.30
C GLN A 24 19.07 3.06 -12.18
N ASP A 25 20.16 3.73 -12.54
CA ASP A 25 20.26 5.19 -12.42
C ASP A 25 19.23 5.88 -13.32
N TYR A 26 18.96 5.31 -14.51
CA TYR A 26 17.90 5.79 -15.39
C TYR A 26 16.50 5.44 -14.86
N LEU A 27 16.33 4.25 -14.27
CA LEU A 27 15.04 3.82 -13.72
C LEU A 27 14.60 4.70 -12.54
N ARG A 28 15.53 5.13 -11.67
CA ARG A 28 15.26 5.92 -10.44
C ARG A 28 14.32 7.09 -10.68
N TYR A 29 14.45 7.78 -11.81
CA TYR A 29 13.59 8.92 -12.12
C TYR A 29 12.09 8.58 -12.21
N TYR A 30 11.74 7.34 -12.53
CA TYR A 30 10.35 6.89 -12.68
C TYR A 30 9.78 6.25 -11.41
N VAL A 31 10.67 5.74 -10.53
CA VAL A 31 10.28 4.91 -9.37
C VAL A 31 10.43 5.61 -8.01
N THR A 32 11.41 6.52 -7.86
CA THR A 32 11.67 7.26 -6.61
C THR A 32 11.45 8.77 -6.75
N ASP A 33 11.19 9.44 -5.61
CA ASP A 33 11.23 10.91 -5.39
C ASP A 33 12.69 11.37 -5.09
N ILE A 34 13.22 12.60 -5.29
CA ILE A 34 12.83 13.89 -5.93
C ILE A 34 14.09 14.46 -6.64
N ASP A 35 13.93 14.84 -7.92
CA ASP A 35 14.77 15.64 -8.84
C ASP A 35 15.21 14.94 -10.14
N GLY A 36 14.88 15.56 -11.28
CA GLY A 36 15.34 15.15 -12.61
C GLY A 36 14.53 15.79 -13.75
N GLU A 37 15.20 16.28 -14.79
CA GLU A 37 14.58 16.88 -16.00
C GLU A 37 14.04 15.81 -16.97
N VAL A 38 13.26 14.85 -16.49
CA VAL A 38 12.68 13.80 -17.34
C VAL A 38 11.16 13.79 -17.33
N LEU A 39 10.58 13.49 -18.49
CA LEU A 39 9.14 13.40 -18.68
C LEU A 39 8.59 12.23 -17.84
N LEU A 40 7.51 12.49 -17.08
CA LEU A 40 6.84 11.52 -16.21
C LEU A 40 7.69 11.04 -15.01
N TYR A 41 8.32 11.99 -14.34
CA TYR A 41 9.05 11.78 -13.09
C TYR A 41 8.14 11.25 -11.96
N GLY A 42 8.65 10.31 -11.15
CA GLY A 42 8.00 9.85 -9.92
C GLY A 42 6.63 9.21 -10.11
N ILE A 43 6.35 8.59 -11.28
CA ILE A 43 5.06 7.95 -11.56
C ILE A 43 4.75 6.90 -10.50
N ASN A 44 5.71 6.05 -10.14
CA ASN A 44 5.43 4.93 -9.24
C ASN A 44 4.93 5.44 -7.87
N THR A 45 5.70 6.34 -7.26
CA THR A 45 5.36 7.02 -6.00
C THR A 45 4.04 7.78 -6.10
N THR A 46 3.77 8.45 -7.21
CA THR A 46 2.52 9.17 -7.42
C THR A 46 1.32 8.22 -7.48
N VAL A 47 1.43 7.12 -8.23
CA VAL A 47 0.37 6.13 -8.38
C VAL A 47 0.13 5.39 -7.06
N SER A 48 1.19 4.94 -6.37
CA SER A 48 1.07 4.29 -5.06
C SER A 48 0.42 5.22 -4.05
N THR A 49 0.84 6.49 -3.98
CA THR A 49 0.26 7.51 -3.10
C THR A 49 -1.24 7.70 -3.37
N ILE A 50 -1.64 7.89 -4.64
CA ILE A 50 -3.05 8.04 -5.01
C ILE A 50 -3.86 6.80 -4.59
N LEU A 51 -3.34 5.59 -4.83
CA LEU A 51 -4.02 4.36 -4.45
C LEU A 51 -4.14 4.21 -2.92
N LEU A 52 -3.15 4.62 -2.14
CA LEU A 52 -3.21 4.62 -0.68
C LEU A 52 -4.23 5.65 -0.16
N VAL A 53 -4.25 6.86 -0.71
CA VAL A 53 -5.28 7.87 -0.38
C VAL A 53 -6.69 7.35 -0.68
N LEU A 54 -6.89 6.75 -1.86
CA LEU A 54 -8.18 6.15 -2.21
C LEU A 54 -8.54 4.95 -1.32
N THR A 55 -7.54 4.21 -0.85
CA THR A 55 -7.73 3.12 0.12
C THR A 55 -8.22 3.66 1.46
N ALA A 56 -7.56 4.68 1.99
CA ALA A 56 -7.98 5.37 3.21
C ALA A 56 -9.39 5.95 3.05
N TYR A 57 -9.67 6.60 1.91
CA TYR A 57 -10.97 7.18 1.62
C TYR A 57 -12.09 6.13 1.57
N ASN A 58 -11.87 4.97 0.94
CA ASN A 58 -12.85 3.89 0.92
C ASN A 58 -13.20 3.41 2.33
N PHE A 59 -12.20 3.27 3.21
CA PHE A 59 -12.45 2.89 4.61
C PHE A 59 -13.12 4.00 5.40
N TYR A 60 -12.79 5.27 5.15
CA TYR A 60 -13.48 6.41 5.74
C TYR A 60 -14.97 6.40 5.38
N LEU A 61 -15.32 6.14 4.12
CA LEU A 61 -16.72 6.03 3.71
C LEU A 61 -17.43 4.83 4.37
N CYS A 62 -16.73 3.72 4.65
CA CYS A 62 -17.28 2.63 5.44
C CYS A 62 -17.53 3.05 6.90
N PHE A 63 -16.62 3.83 7.48
CA PHE A 63 -16.76 4.38 8.83
C PHE A 63 -17.95 5.35 8.93
N ASP A 64 -18.07 6.27 7.97
CA ASP A 64 -19.11 7.31 7.93
C ASP A 64 -20.51 6.70 7.71
N ALA A 65 -20.61 5.65 6.90
CA ALA A 65 -21.88 4.96 6.63
C ALA A 65 -22.44 4.18 7.84
N LEU A 66 -21.65 3.92 8.88
CA LEU A 66 -22.10 3.18 10.06
C LEU A 66 -22.73 4.14 11.08
N LYS A 67 -24.06 4.00 11.29
CA LYS A 67 -24.78 4.72 12.35
C LYS A 67 -24.20 4.35 13.74
N SER A 68 -24.40 5.22 14.73
CA SER A 68 -23.83 5.02 16.07
C SER A 68 -24.66 4.04 16.90
N GLU A 69 -24.62 2.75 16.56
CA GLU A 69 -25.17 1.67 17.39
C GLU A 69 -24.05 0.88 18.07
N ASP A 70 -24.27 0.46 19.32
CA ASP A 70 -23.28 -0.29 20.11
C ASP A 70 -22.89 -1.62 19.46
N SER A 71 -23.81 -2.23 18.70
CA SER A 71 -23.61 -3.48 17.96
C SER A 71 -22.56 -3.39 16.85
N ILE A 72 -22.27 -2.18 16.34
CA ILE A 72 -21.33 -1.93 15.23
C ILE A 72 -20.11 -1.10 15.64
N LYS A 73 -19.89 -0.90 16.95
CA LYS A 73 -18.74 -0.16 17.49
C LYS A 73 -17.40 -0.75 17.03
N SER A 74 -17.26 -2.08 17.03
CA SER A 74 -16.03 -2.75 16.56
C SER A 74 -15.75 -2.51 15.07
N TYR A 75 -16.79 -2.44 14.23
CA TYR A 75 -16.65 -2.14 12.80
C TYR A 75 -16.19 -0.68 12.59
N ARG A 76 -16.74 0.26 13.36
CA ARG A 76 -16.34 1.67 13.30
C ARG A 76 -14.88 1.85 13.70
N VAL A 77 -14.47 1.25 14.82
CA VAL A 77 -13.06 1.32 15.27
C VAL A 77 -12.13 0.71 14.22
N PHE A 78 -12.48 -0.45 13.66
CA PHE A 78 -11.70 -1.05 12.57
C PHE A 78 -11.54 -0.10 11.38
N TYR A 79 -12.64 0.41 10.81
CA TYR A 79 -12.56 1.28 9.63
C TYR A 79 -11.85 2.61 9.91
N LEU A 80 -11.97 3.16 11.12
CA LEU A 80 -11.21 4.34 11.52
C LEU A 80 -9.69 4.04 11.58
N LEU A 81 -9.29 2.94 12.22
CA LEU A 81 -7.88 2.53 12.27
C LEU A 81 -7.30 2.32 10.87
N GLN A 82 -8.02 1.62 9.99
CA GLN A 82 -7.60 1.41 8.60
C GLN A 82 -7.46 2.74 7.85
N THR A 83 -8.40 3.68 8.04
CA THR A 83 -8.32 5.02 7.46
C THR A 83 -7.04 5.73 7.88
N LEU A 84 -6.75 5.75 9.19
CA LEU A 84 -5.59 6.44 9.74
C LEU A 84 -4.27 5.79 9.30
N ILE A 85 -4.18 4.46 9.30
CA ILE A 85 -2.99 3.71 8.88
C ILE A 85 -2.69 3.96 7.39
N PHE A 86 -3.68 3.82 6.50
CA PHE A 86 -3.44 4.02 5.07
C PHE A 86 -3.23 5.48 4.69
N LEU A 87 -3.83 6.42 5.43
CA LEU A 87 -3.53 7.84 5.25
C LEU A 87 -2.09 8.15 5.69
N TYR A 88 -1.64 7.60 6.82
CA TYR A 88 -0.24 7.71 7.24
C TYR A 88 0.69 7.14 6.17
N LEU A 89 0.42 5.93 5.66
CA LEU A 89 1.25 5.31 4.63
C LEU A 89 1.28 6.13 3.33
N ALA A 90 0.17 6.77 2.94
CA ALA A 90 0.15 7.66 1.80
C ALA A 90 1.05 8.90 1.99
N LEU A 91 1.03 9.48 3.19
CA LEU A 91 1.89 10.60 3.54
C LEU A 91 3.35 10.16 3.62
N ASP A 92 3.61 8.98 4.19
CA ASP A 92 4.93 8.41 4.29
C ASP A 92 5.56 8.15 2.93
N GLU A 93 4.81 7.57 1.99
CA GLU A 93 5.23 7.32 0.61
C GLU A 93 5.70 8.60 -0.11
N ARG A 94 5.10 9.76 0.23
CA ARG A 94 5.42 11.06 -0.40
C ARG A 94 6.46 11.89 0.37
N PHE A 95 6.50 11.77 1.70
CA PHE A 95 7.30 12.66 2.55
C PHE A 95 8.42 11.94 3.31
N MET A 96 8.55 10.62 3.13
CA MET A 96 9.54 9.76 3.80
C MET A 96 9.51 9.99 5.32
N LEU A 97 8.31 9.90 5.91
CA LEU A 97 8.10 10.19 7.32
C LEU A 97 8.86 9.20 8.22
N HIS A 98 8.93 7.92 7.82
CA HIS A 98 9.67 6.88 8.53
C HIS A 98 11.17 7.18 8.60
N GLU A 99 11.77 7.73 7.54
CA GLU A 99 13.18 8.17 7.56
C GLU A 99 13.38 9.32 8.55
N ARG A 100 12.49 10.32 8.52
CA ARG A 100 12.54 11.47 9.45
C ARG A 100 12.36 11.03 10.90
N ILE A 101 11.43 10.12 11.16
CA ILE A 101 11.19 9.55 12.49
C ILE A 101 12.40 8.73 12.93
N GLY A 102 12.93 7.87 12.07
CA GLY A 102 14.14 7.08 12.34
C GLY A 102 15.33 7.96 12.69
N TYR A 103 15.55 9.02 11.92
CA TYR A 103 16.58 10.02 12.15
C TYR A 103 16.42 10.73 13.51
N VAL A 104 15.20 11.20 13.84
CA VAL A 104 14.93 11.89 15.11
C VAL A 104 15.09 10.96 16.32
N LEU A 105 14.73 9.69 16.19
CA LEU A 105 14.81 8.70 17.27
C LEU A 105 16.18 8.01 17.36
N GLY A 106 17.08 8.22 16.39
CA GLY A 106 18.38 7.54 16.31
C GLY A 106 18.26 6.04 16.07
N ILE A 107 17.21 5.60 15.35
CA ILE A 107 16.97 4.19 14.99
C ILE A 107 17.02 4.01 13.47
N HIS A 108 17.17 2.77 13.00
CA HIS A 108 17.06 2.48 11.57
C HIS A 108 15.67 2.86 11.02
N ASP A 109 15.67 3.47 9.83
CA ASP A 109 14.52 3.86 9.00
C ASP A 109 13.50 2.74 8.76
N SER A 110 13.93 1.48 8.73
CA SER A 110 13.06 0.31 8.59
C SER A 110 12.19 0.01 9.82
N PHE A 111 12.58 0.43 11.03
CA PHE A 111 11.86 0.08 12.26
C PHE A 111 10.46 0.74 12.38
N PRO A 112 10.28 2.04 12.03
CA PRO A 112 8.95 2.64 11.98
C PRO A 112 7.99 1.89 11.05
N LEU A 113 8.42 1.53 9.84
CA LEU A 113 7.62 0.77 8.87
C LEU A 113 7.28 -0.63 9.38
N LEU A 114 8.26 -1.33 9.97
CA LEU A 114 8.04 -2.65 10.56
C LEU A 114 7.00 -2.58 11.70
N THR A 115 7.08 -1.54 12.54
CA THR A 115 6.16 -1.33 13.65
C THR A 115 4.73 -1.11 13.16
N ILE A 116 4.55 -0.33 12.09
CA ILE A 116 3.25 -0.11 11.47
C ILE A 116 2.72 -1.41 10.84
N GLY A 117 3.57 -2.17 10.16
CA GLY A 117 3.21 -3.48 9.61
C GLY A 117 2.74 -4.46 10.69
N LEU A 118 3.45 -4.53 11.83
CA LEU A 118 3.04 -5.35 12.97
C LEU A 118 1.74 -4.86 13.62
N ALA A 119 1.57 -3.54 13.75
CA ALA A 119 0.34 -2.94 14.27
C ALA A 119 -0.85 -3.29 13.36
N GLU A 120 -0.69 -3.20 12.05
CA GLU A 120 -1.73 -3.55 11.08
C GLU A 120 -2.09 -5.04 11.14
N LEU A 121 -1.11 -5.93 11.24
CA LEU A 121 -1.37 -7.36 11.48
C LEU A 121 -2.14 -7.59 12.78
N GLY A 122 -1.79 -6.87 13.85
CA GLY A 122 -2.51 -6.90 15.12
C GLY A 122 -3.97 -6.45 14.98
N VAL A 123 -4.23 -5.37 14.24
CA VAL A 123 -5.58 -4.87 13.93
C VAL A 123 -6.36 -5.91 13.12
N LEU A 124 -5.79 -6.45 12.05
CA LEU A 124 -6.44 -7.47 11.23
C LEU A 124 -6.75 -8.76 12.01
N PHE A 125 -5.87 -9.16 12.93
CA PHE A 125 -6.09 -10.33 13.79
C PHE A 125 -7.18 -10.08 14.83
N TYR A 126 -7.12 -8.94 15.53
CA TYR A 126 -8.10 -8.57 16.55
C TYR A 126 -9.51 -8.38 15.94
N PHE A 127 -9.60 -7.71 14.78
CA PHE A 127 -10.84 -7.48 14.06
C PHE A 127 -11.08 -8.49 12.93
N ARG A 128 -10.60 -9.74 13.06
CA ARG A 128 -10.65 -10.76 11.99
C ARG A 128 -12.04 -10.97 11.39
N GLU A 129 -13.09 -10.85 12.19
CA GLU A 129 -14.49 -11.01 11.74
C GLU A 129 -14.89 -9.92 10.75
N VAL A 130 -14.38 -8.71 10.95
CA VAL A 130 -14.58 -7.57 10.05
C VAL A 130 -13.58 -7.64 8.90
N GLY A 131 -12.29 -7.69 9.21
CA GLY A 131 -11.20 -7.58 8.24
C GLY A 131 -11.15 -8.74 7.24
N VAL A 132 -11.34 -9.97 7.70
CA VAL A 132 -11.28 -11.17 6.83
C VAL A 132 -12.66 -11.60 6.35
N LYS A 133 -13.74 -11.16 7.03
CA LYS A 133 -15.15 -11.43 6.70
C LYS A 133 -15.43 -12.91 6.41
N GLY A 134 -15.10 -13.76 7.38
CA GLY A 134 -15.29 -15.21 7.28
C GLY A 134 -14.38 -15.91 6.26
N GLY A 135 -13.15 -15.42 6.06
CA GLY A 135 -12.18 -16.01 5.12
C GLY A 135 -12.24 -15.43 3.71
N LYS A 136 -13.28 -14.66 3.36
CA LYS A 136 -13.50 -14.11 2.01
C LYS A 136 -12.30 -13.33 1.48
N TYR A 137 -11.62 -12.58 2.35
CA TYR A 137 -10.47 -11.75 1.96
C TYR A 137 -9.12 -12.36 2.30
N ALA A 138 -9.07 -13.57 2.89
CA ALA A 138 -7.83 -14.18 3.38
C ALA A 138 -6.79 -14.36 2.27
N GLY A 139 -7.19 -14.88 1.10
CA GLY A 139 -6.26 -15.06 -0.02
C GLY A 139 -5.70 -13.75 -0.57
N GLN A 140 -6.49 -12.68 -0.57
CA GLN A 140 -6.06 -11.35 -1.01
C GLN A 140 -5.09 -10.72 -0.01
N LEU A 141 -5.39 -10.79 1.29
CA LEU A 141 -4.52 -10.32 2.36
C LEU A 141 -3.20 -11.11 2.40
N PHE A 142 -3.26 -12.41 2.16
CA PHE A 142 -2.06 -13.25 2.03
C PHE A 142 -1.19 -12.80 0.84
N LEU A 143 -1.79 -12.56 -0.33
CA LEU A 143 -1.06 -12.07 -1.50
C LEU A 143 -0.42 -10.69 -1.23
N ILE A 144 -1.14 -9.77 -0.59
CA ILE A 144 -0.61 -8.46 -0.20
C ILE A 144 0.60 -8.63 0.73
N GLY A 145 0.46 -9.45 1.77
CA GLY A 145 1.54 -9.72 2.72
C GLY A 145 2.75 -10.38 2.06
N LEU A 146 2.52 -11.31 1.12
CA LEU A 146 3.58 -11.95 0.33
C LEU A 146 4.35 -10.92 -0.51
N LEU A 147 3.65 -10.01 -1.19
CA LEU A 147 4.28 -8.97 -2.02
C LEU A 147 5.10 -7.99 -1.19
N PHE A 148 4.57 -7.51 -0.06
CA PHE A 148 5.33 -6.65 0.87
C PHE A 148 6.55 -7.36 1.45
N THR A 149 6.41 -8.62 1.86
CA THR A 149 7.52 -9.41 2.40
C THR A 149 8.59 -9.62 1.33
N ALA A 150 8.20 -9.95 0.09
CA ALA A 150 9.13 -10.11 -1.02
C ALA A 150 9.87 -8.79 -1.31
N MET A 151 9.17 -7.65 -1.27
CA MET A 151 9.80 -6.33 -1.44
C MET A 151 10.86 -6.08 -0.36
N VAL A 152 10.55 -6.30 0.92
CA VAL A 152 11.50 -6.13 2.04
C VAL A 152 12.71 -7.06 1.92
N ILE A 153 12.50 -8.31 1.49
CA ILE A 153 13.60 -9.26 1.27
C ILE A 153 14.51 -8.77 0.13
N ILE A 154 13.94 -8.27 -0.97
CA ILE A 154 14.73 -7.73 -2.09
C ILE A 154 15.52 -6.51 -1.63
N ASP A 155 14.90 -5.57 -0.91
CA ASP A 155 15.60 -4.39 -0.45
C ASP A 155 16.75 -4.75 0.51
N ALA A 156 16.52 -5.64 1.47
CA ALA A 156 17.49 -6.02 2.50
C ALA A 156 18.64 -6.91 2.00
N PHE A 157 18.39 -7.81 1.05
CA PHE A 157 19.36 -8.85 0.67
C PHE A 157 19.86 -8.75 -0.77
N ALA A 158 19.15 -8.08 -1.69
CA ALA A 158 19.61 -8.00 -3.06
C ALA A 158 20.84 -7.05 -3.18
N PRO A 159 21.82 -7.37 -4.05
CA PRO A 159 22.97 -6.51 -4.25
C PRO A 159 22.54 -5.10 -4.70
N SER A 160 23.17 -4.06 -4.15
CA SER A 160 22.71 -2.67 -4.37
C SER A 160 22.64 -2.26 -5.85
N LYS A 161 23.48 -2.86 -6.70
CA LYS A 161 23.50 -2.70 -8.18
C LYS A 161 23.06 -3.96 -8.94
N GLY A 162 22.34 -4.86 -8.28
CA GLY A 162 21.86 -6.10 -8.87
C GLY A 162 20.81 -5.82 -9.94
N LEU A 163 20.95 -6.42 -11.12
CA LEU A 163 19.98 -6.26 -12.20
C LEU A 163 18.56 -6.60 -11.69
N PHE A 164 17.61 -5.71 -11.98
CA PHE A 164 16.20 -5.80 -11.59
C PHE A 164 15.88 -5.60 -10.10
N ARG A 165 16.87 -5.29 -9.25
CA ARG A 165 16.60 -5.03 -7.83
C ARG A 165 15.58 -3.91 -7.67
N LEU A 166 15.88 -2.74 -8.25
CA LEU A 166 15.09 -1.53 -8.05
C LEU A 166 13.68 -1.67 -8.67
N ALA A 167 13.56 -2.16 -9.91
CA ALA A 167 12.26 -2.42 -10.50
C ALA A 167 11.45 -3.43 -9.68
N SER A 168 12.05 -4.51 -9.19
CA SER A 168 11.32 -5.53 -8.43
C SER A 168 10.81 -4.98 -7.11
N GLU A 169 11.65 -4.27 -6.36
CA GLU A 169 11.29 -3.63 -5.09
C GLU A 169 10.06 -2.71 -5.26
N ASP A 170 10.16 -1.76 -6.18
CA ASP A 170 9.13 -0.75 -6.42
C ASP A 170 7.85 -1.31 -7.03
N LEU A 171 7.95 -2.28 -7.93
CA LEU A 171 6.79 -2.93 -8.55
C LEU A 171 6.06 -3.83 -7.55
N LEU A 172 6.76 -4.58 -6.71
CA LEU A 172 6.13 -5.40 -5.67
C LEU A 172 5.33 -4.53 -4.69
N LYS A 173 5.90 -3.39 -4.28
CA LYS A 173 5.19 -2.38 -3.48
C LYS A 173 3.94 -1.87 -4.20
N LEU A 174 4.06 -1.44 -5.47
CA LEU A 174 2.92 -0.95 -6.25
C LEU A 174 1.81 -1.99 -6.39
N TRP A 175 2.15 -3.25 -6.70
CA TRP A 175 1.18 -4.34 -6.80
C TRP A 175 0.51 -4.61 -5.45
N ALA A 176 1.24 -4.60 -4.34
CA ALA A 176 0.68 -4.76 -3.00
C ALA A 176 -0.34 -3.65 -2.70
N VAL A 177 0.01 -2.39 -2.98
CA VAL A 177 -0.87 -1.23 -2.83
C VAL A 177 -2.10 -1.32 -3.74
N TYR A 178 -1.96 -1.77 -4.98
CA TYR A 178 -3.10 -2.01 -5.88
C TYR A 178 -4.06 -3.05 -5.31
N PHE A 179 -3.54 -4.15 -4.77
CA PHE A 179 -4.39 -5.17 -4.13
C PHE A 179 -5.01 -4.66 -2.82
N LEU A 180 -4.34 -3.81 -2.04
CA LEU A 180 -4.93 -3.13 -0.89
C LEU A 180 -6.11 -2.22 -1.29
N PHE A 181 -5.96 -1.46 -2.38
CA PHE A 181 -7.06 -0.66 -2.92
C PHE A 181 -8.25 -1.52 -3.35
N ARG A 182 -7.99 -2.66 -4.00
CA ARG A 182 -9.03 -3.64 -4.35
C ARG A 182 -9.74 -4.20 -3.11
N TYR A 183 -8.99 -4.40 -2.03
CA TYR A 183 -9.50 -4.90 -0.75
C TYR A 183 -10.43 -3.87 -0.10
N SER A 184 -9.99 -2.62 0.05
CA SER A 184 -10.81 -1.53 0.61
C SER A 184 -12.08 -1.26 -0.22
N LEU A 185 -11.98 -1.29 -1.55
CA LEU A 185 -13.13 -1.14 -2.43
C LEU A 185 -14.14 -2.28 -2.27
N SER A 186 -13.67 -3.50 -2.00
CA SER A 186 -14.53 -4.66 -1.77
C SER A 186 -15.25 -4.58 -0.42
N HIS A 187 -14.61 -4.00 0.60
CA HIS A 187 -15.26 -3.62 1.85
C HIS A 187 -16.35 -2.58 1.60
N TYR A 188 -16.00 -1.48 0.94
CA TYR A 188 -16.94 -0.40 0.59
C TYR A 188 -18.16 -0.94 -0.15
N ARG A 189 -17.99 -1.79 -1.16
CA ARG A 189 -19.10 -2.37 -1.94
C ARG A 189 -19.96 -3.37 -1.17
N SER A 190 -19.41 -4.01 -0.14
CA SER A 190 -20.12 -5.02 0.66
C SER A 190 -20.53 -4.51 2.04
N ARG A 191 -20.46 -3.19 2.25
CA ARG A 191 -20.91 -2.55 3.48
C ARG A 191 -22.43 -2.74 3.63
N PRO A 192 -22.93 -2.90 4.86
CA PRO A 192 -24.37 -2.83 5.12
C PRO A 192 -24.89 -1.50 4.58
N GLN A 193 -25.92 -1.54 3.73
CA GLN A 193 -26.62 -0.32 3.35
C GLN A 193 -27.52 0.09 4.52
N PRO A 194 -27.65 1.39 4.83
CA PRO A 194 -28.71 1.83 5.70
C PRO A 194 -30.03 1.36 5.08
N VAL A 195 -30.80 0.58 5.83
CA VAL A 195 -32.19 0.27 5.45
C VAL A 195 -32.87 1.64 5.34
N GLY A 196 -33.35 1.95 4.14
CA GLY A 196 -33.90 3.26 3.81
C GLY A 196 -34.95 3.69 4.84
N GLU A 197 -34.84 4.96 5.25
CA GLU A 197 -35.92 5.72 5.88
C GLU A 197 -37.01 6.05 4.86
#